data_AF-A0A6P8WAP0-F1
#
_entry.id   AF-A0A6P8WAP0-F1
#
_cell.length_a   1.000
_cell.length_b   1.000
_cell.length_c   1.000
_cell.angle_alpha   90.00
_cell.angle_beta   90.00
_cell.angle_gamma   90.00
#
_symmetry.space_group_name_H-M   'P 1'
#
loop_
_entity.id
_entity.type
_entity.pdbx_description
1 polymer ?
#
loop_
_entity_poly.entity_id
_entity_poly.type
_entity_poly.pdbx_seq_one_letter_code
_entity_poly.pdbx_strand_id
1 'polypeptide(L)'
;MQQRLLGYHEQSRTLLRTSTEEVVSQLSVLEELLPSLAAVLISNHEQRQGAGLREEMGGVRLKLKHTLVASEKEKRVNVRQLRASLRDEDLQTLSSREKLRQQRLHSNICTKHLELQVCLRVRGEEFVTSLASLTEQLLSQLDNQPIPEVTEAAAPHLRSDVGTVSMETSSRVWPGIPYLPAPTSCTPESPPTVTTATTAATTTSRCTLGHLAVIEQRDAAVKRFEQLFSSEVSLLDNDQRRRLSELQIWITHWRQQIHTLTHTH
;
A
#
# COMPACT_ATOMS: atom_id res chain seq x y z
N MET A 1 36.33 28.45 -56.88
CA MET A 1 35.87 28.54 -55.47
C MET A 1 34.40 28.16 -55.30
N GLN A 2 33.48 28.60 -56.16
CA GLN A 2 32.03 28.34 -56.02
C GLN A 2 31.63 26.85 -55.94
N GLN A 3 32.25 25.96 -56.73
CA GLN A 3 31.93 24.52 -56.69
C GLN A 3 32.25 23.84 -55.35
N ARG A 4 33.33 24.26 -54.66
CA ARG A 4 33.67 23.71 -53.33
C ARG A 4 32.67 24.17 -52.27
N LEU A 5 32.24 25.43 -52.33
CA LEU A 5 31.22 25.97 -51.42
C LEU A 5 29.87 25.26 -51.58
N LEU A 6 29.46 24.95 -52.82
CA LEU A 6 28.27 24.15 -53.09
C LEU A 6 28.39 22.73 -52.53
N GLY A 7 29.55 22.07 -52.71
CA GLY A 7 29.80 20.76 -52.13
C GLY A 7 29.74 20.74 -50.60
N TYR A 8 30.33 21.74 -49.92
CA TYR A 8 30.22 21.86 -48.46
C TYR A 8 28.78 22.12 -47.99
N HIS A 9 28.01 22.90 -48.75
CA HIS A 9 26.61 23.17 -48.43
C HIS A 9 25.76 21.90 -48.55
N GLU A 10 25.96 21.10 -49.58
CA GLU A 10 25.26 19.82 -49.76
C GLU A 10 25.65 18.81 -48.67
N GLN A 11 26.94 18.70 -48.35
CA GLN A 11 27.42 17.82 -47.31
C GLN A 11 26.89 18.21 -45.91
N SER A 12 26.83 19.52 -45.61
CA SER A 12 26.24 20.05 -44.38
C SER A 12 24.74 19.73 -44.28
N ARG A 13 23.98 19.89 -45.38
CA ARG A 13 22.56 19.52 -45.43
C ARG A 13 22.34 18.03 -45.22
N THR A 14 23.15 17.18 -45.85
CA THR A 14 23.06 15.73 -45.66
C THR A 14 23.33 15.35 -44.21
N LEU A 15 24.39 15.91 -43.61
CA LEU A 15 24.77 15.63 -42.22
C LEU A 15 23.69 16.09 -41.24
N LEU A 16 23.14 17.29 -41.43
CA LEU A 16 22.03 17.80 -40.64
C LEU A 16 20.81 16.87 -40.75
N ARG A 17 20.44 16.47 -41.98
CA ARG A 17 19.30 15.57 -42.20
C ARG A 17 19.48 14.23 -41.51
N THR A 18 20.63 13.57 -41.71
CA THR A 18 20.90 12.27 -41.08
C THR A 18 20.93 12.38 -39.56
N SER A 19 21.49 13.47 -39.01
CA SER A 19 21.50 13.71 -37.57
C SER A 19 20.09 13.92 -37.01
N THR A 20 19.22 14.64 -37.72
CA THR A 20 17.83 14.82 -37.32
C THR A 20 17.05 13.52 -37.37
N GLU A 21 17.21 12.73 -38.45
CA GLU A 21 16.58 11.41 -38.59
C GLU A 21 17.00 10.46 -37.46
N GLU A 22 18.29 10.46 -37.09
CA GLU A 22 18.81 9.65 -35.99
C GLU A 22 18.23 10.08 -34.63
N VAL A 23 18.17 11.38 -34.35
CA VAL A 23 17.56 11.90 -33.10
C VAL A 23 16.08 11.55 -33.02
N VAL A 24 15.33 11.69 -34.12
CA VAL A 24 13.91 11.30 -34.17
C VAL A 24 13.75 9.80 -33.90
N SER A 25 14.60 8.96 -34.49
CA SER A 25 14.58 7.51 -34.25
C SER A 25 14.93 7.15 -32.81
N GLN A 26 15.84 7.87 -32.16
CA GLN A 26 16.17 7.64 -30.75
C GLN A 26 15.03 8.06 -29.83
N LEU A 27 14.37 9.18 -30.15
CA LEU A 27 13.21 9.66 -29.40
C LEU A 27 12.02 8.70 -29.50
N SER A 28 11.77 8.10 -30.66
CA SER A 28 10.69 7.11 -30.81
C SER A 28 10.93 5.86 -29.97
N VAL A 29 12.17 5.35 -29.96
CA VAL A 29 12.53 4.19 -29.11
C VAL A 29 12.39 4.55 -27.62
N LEU A 30 12.79 5.75 -27.22
CA LEU A 30 12.62 6.21 -25.84
C LEU A 30 11.13 6.28 -25.47
N GLU A 31 10.28 6.81 -26.35
CA GLU A 31 8.83 6.91 -26.13
C GLU A 31 8.18 5.53 -25.94
N GLU A 32 8.63 4.51 -26.68
CA GLU A 32 8.18 3.12 -26.52
C GLU A 32 8.63 2.49 -25.19
N LEU A 33 9.81 2.84 -24.68
CA LEU A 33 10.35 2.29 -23.44
C LEU A 33 9.75 2.92 -22.18
N LEU A 34 9.30 4.18 -22.23
CA LEU A 34 8.79 4.92 -21.08
C LEU A 34 7.61 4.25 -20.36
N PRO A 35 6.56 3.74 -21.04
CA PRO A 35 5.49 2.97 -20.40
C PRO A 35 6.01 1.77 -19.61
N SER A 36 7.00 1.06 -20.16
CA SER A 36 7.58 -0.12 -19.51
C SER A 36 8.34 0.25 -18.24
N LEU A 37 9.09 1.36 -18.27
CA LEU A 37 9.81 1.87 -17.11
C LEU A 37 8.84 2.29 -15.99
N ALA A 38 7.76 3.01 -16.34
CA ALA A 38 6.73 3.40 -15.38
C ALA A 38 6.09 2.18 -14.71
N ALA A 39 5.74 1.14 -15.50
CA ALA A 39 5.20 -0.10 -14.97
C ALA A 39 6.15 -0.79 -13.98
N VAL A 40 7.44 -0.88 -14.30
CA VAL A 40 8.46 -1.48 -13.42
C VAL A 40 8.62 -0.69 -12.13
N LEU A 41 8.71 0.64 -12.21
CA LEU A 41 8.90 1.49 -11.03
C LEU A 41 7.70 1.44 -10.09
N ILE A 42 6.49 1.54 -10.63
CA ILE A 42 5.25 1.48 -9.85
C ILE A 42 5.06 0.08 -9.24
N SER A 43 5.30 -0.99 -10.00
CA SER A 43 5.20 -2.36 -9.47
C SER A 43 6.23 -2.64 -8.38
N ASN A 44 7.48 -2.19 -8.56
CA ASN A 44 8.51 -2.32 -7.54
C ASN A 44 8.14 -1.56 -6.26
N HIS A 45 7.63 -0.34 -6.40
CA HIS A 45 7.15 0.46 -5.29
C HIS A 45 6.02 -0.24 -4.53
N GLU A 46 5.00 -0.72 -5.24
CA GLU A 46 3.89 -1.50 -4.67
C GLU A 46 4.40 -2.73 -3.88
N GLN A 47 5.29 -3.52 -4.49
CA GLN A 47 5.84 -4.71 -3.86
C GLN A 47 6.62 -4.40 -2.58
N ARG A 48 7.43 -3.32 -2.59
CA ARG A 48 8.18 -2.88 -1.41
C ARG A 48 7.25 -2.44 -0.29
N GLN A 49 6.23 -1.64 -0.59
CA GLN A 49 5.25 -1.20 0.40
C GLN A 49 4.46 -2.37 0.97
N GLY A 50 4.03 -3.31 0.11
CA GLY A 50 3.33 -4.52 0.54
C GLY A 50 4.20 -5.48 1.37
N ALA A 51 5.51 -5.54 1.09
CA ALA A 51 6.45 -6.29 1.93
C ALA A 51 6.63 -5.64 3.30
N GLY A 52 6.85 -4.32 3.35
CA GLY A 52 7.01 -3.57 4.60
C GLY A 52 5.78 -3.69 5.52
N LEU A 53 4.57 -3.59 4.95
CA LEU A 53 3.33 -3.81 5.70
C LEU A 53 3.29 -5.19 6.36
N ARG A 54 3.59 -6.26 5.60
CA ARG A 54 3.59 -7.63 6.12
C ARG A 54 4.63 -7.86 7.20
N GLU A 55 5.81 -7.27 7.05
CA GLU A 55 6.89 -7.37 8.03
C GLU A 55 6.48 -6.76 9.38
N GLU A 56 6.01 -5.52 9.38
CA GLU A 56 5.63 -4.82 10.62
C GLU A 56 4.45 -5.50 11.32
N MET A 57 3.40 -5.82 10.56
CA MET A 57 2.26 -6.57 11.09
C MET A 57 2.70 -7.94 11.63
N GLY A 58 3.62 -8.61 10.93
CA GLY A 58 4.23 -9.86 11.37
C GLY A 58 4.92 -9.72 12.73
N GLY A 59 5.67 -8.63 12.93
CA GLY A 59 6.31 -8.32 14.20
C GLY A 59 5.32 -8.16 15.36
N VAL A 60 4.22 -7.44 15.17
CA VAL A 60 3.19 -7.28 16.22
C VAL A 60 2.44 -8.59 16.48
N ARG A 61 2.09 -9.34 15.43
CA ARG A 61 1.46 -10.67 15.53
C ARG A 61 2.33 -11.66 16.29
N LEU A 62 3.64 -11.65 16.05
CA LEU A 62 4.60 -12.50 16.75
C LEU A 62 4.62 -12.17 18.25
N LYS A 63 4.67 -10.90 18.62
CA LYS A 63 4.60 -10.46 20.02
C LYS A 63 3.30 -10.93 20.69
N LEU A 64 2.16 -10.78 20.02
CA LEU A 64 0.88 -11.29 20.52
C LEU A 64 0.90 -12.81 20.72
N LYS A 65 1.46 -13.56 19.76
CA LYS A 65 1.63 -15.02 19.86
C LYS A 65 2.44 -15.41 21.09
N HIS A 66 3.54 -14.71 21.39
CA HIS A 66 4.33 -14.96 22.59
C HIS A 66 3.52 -14.73 23.87
N THR A 67 2.77 -13.62 23.95
CA THR A 67 1.89 -13.33 25.09
C THR A 67 0.84 -14.41 25.28
N LEU A 68 0.23 -14.91 24.21
CA LEU A 68 -0.76 -15.98 24.26
C LEU A 68 -0.16 -17.29 24.78
N VAL A 69 1.01 -17.69 24.28
CA VAL A 69 1.71 -18.90 24.73
C VAL A 69 2.08 -18.81 26.22
N ALA A 70 2.59 -17.65 26.66
CA ALA A 70 2.91 -17.41 28.06
C ALA A 70 1.65 -17.49 28.94
N SER A 71 0.56 -16.86 28.52
CA SER A 71 -0.71 -16.87 29.23
C SER A 71 -1.32 -18.27 29.30
N GLU A 72 -1.22 -19.07 28.25
CA GLU A 72 -1.68 -20.46 28.26
C GLU A 72 -0.83 -21.34 29.19
N LYS A 73 0.48 -21.08 29.30
CA LYS A 73 1.34 -21.76 30.28
C LYS A 73 0.89 -21.44 31.71
N GLU A 74 0.60 -20.18 32.01
CA GLU A 74 0.10 -19.75 33.32
C GLU A 74 -1.29 -20.37 33.62
N LYS A 75 -2.20 -20.36 32.64
CA LYS A 75 -3.51 -21.02 32.75
C LYS A 75 -3.37 -22.50 33.11
N ARG A 76 -2.46 -23.24 32.45
CA ARG A 76 -2.22 -24.66 32.77
C ARG A 76 -1.74 -24.86 34.21
N VAL A 77 -0.90 -23.96 34.73
CA VAL A 77 -0.47 -24.01 36.13
C VAL A 77 -1.66 -23.77 37.07
N ASN A 78 -2.49 -22.78 36.77
CA ASN A 78 -3.69 -22.46 37.56
C ASN A 78 -4.65 -23.65 37.61
N VAL A 79 -4.92 -24.26 36.46
CA VAL A 79 -5.79 -25.44 36.35
C VAL A 79 -5.23 -26.64 37.12
N ARG A 80 -3.92 -26.92 37.05
CA ARG A 80 -3.30 -28.04 37.78
C ARG A 80 -3.35 -27.87 39.31
N GLN A 81 -3.40 -26.63 39.78
CA GLN A 81 -3.50 -26.32 41.20
C GLN A 81 -4.95 -26.37 41.72
N LEU A 82 -5.94 -26.27 40.83
CA LEU A 82 -7.35 -26.36 41.20
C LEU A 82 -7.70 -27.79 41.63
N ARG A 83 -8.08 -27.97 42.90
CA ARG A 83 -8.46 -29.26 43.49
C ARG A 83 -9.59 -29.07 44.49
N ALA A 84 -10.43 -30.10 44.65
CA ALA A 84 -11.52 -30.07 45.63
C ALA A 84 -11.04 -29.98 47.08
N SER A 85 -9.81 -30.39 47.37
CA SER A 85 -9.24 -30.33 48.73
C SER A 85 -8.61 -28.98 49.10
N LEU A 86 -8.75 -27.94 48.27
CA LEU A 86 -8.24 -26.61 48.58
C LEU A 86 -9.05 -25.99 49.71
N ARG A 87 -8.36 -25.33 50.66
CA ARG A 87 -9.02 -24.46 51.64
C ARG A 87 -9.54 -23.21 50.95
N ASP A 88 -10.53 -22.56 51.53
CA ASP A 88 -11.15 -21.35 50.96
C ASP A 88 -10.15 -20.23 50.66
N GLU A 89 -9.20 -19.97 51.58
CA GLU A 89 -8.15 -18.95 51.37
C GLU A 89 -7.26 -19.25 50.15
N ASP A 90 -6.89 -20.53 49.99
CA ASP A 90 -6.06 -21.01 48.89
C ASP A 90 -6.84 -20.95 47.56
N LEU A 91 -8.14 -21.28 47.60
CA LEU A 91 -9.05 -21.19 46.45
C LEU A 91 -9.28 -19.73 46.01
N GLN A 92 -9.48 -18.80 46.95
CA GLN A 92 -9.63 -17.37 46.68
C GLN A 92 -8.35 -16.78 46.07
N THR A 93 -7.18 -17.18 46.59
CA THR A 93 -5.88 -16.77 46.06
C THR A 93 -5.70 -17.25 44.61
N LEU A 94 -6.01 -18.52 44.34
CA LEU A 94 -5.94 -19.10 43.01
C LEU A 94 -6.91 -18.42 42.03
N SER A 95 -8.14 -18.18 42.47
CA SER A 95 -9.18 -17.49 41.69
C SER A 95 -8.77 -16.06 41.33
N SER A 96 -8.19 -15.32 42.29
CA SER A 96 -7.69 -13.96 42.08
C SER A 96 -6.51 -13.94 41.09
N ARG A 97 -5.59 -14.90 41.18
CA ARG A 97 -4.49 -15.06 40.23
C ARG A 97 -4.99 -15.29 38.81
N GLU A 98 -5.96 -16.20 38.64
CA GLU A 98 -6.52 -16.50 37.33
C GLU A 98 -7.32 -15.32 36.75
N LYS A 99 -8.08 -14.60 37.58
CA LYS A 99 -8.77 -13.36 37.16
C LYS A 99 -7.78 -12.32 36.66
N LEU A 100 -6.66 -12.14 37.37
CA LEU A 100 -5.61 -11.21 36.96
C LEU A 100 -4.96 -11.63 35.63
N ARG A 101 -4.69 -12.92 35.43
CA ARG A 101 -4.21 -13.45 34.15
C ARG A 101 -5.19 -13.17 33.00
N GLN A 102 -6.49 -13.40 33.21
CA GLN A 102 -7.55 -13.14 32.23
C GLN A 102 -7.61 -11.65 31.85
N GLN A 103 -7.57 -10.76 32.84
CA GLN A 103 -7.57 -9.31 32.63
C GLN A 103 -6.33 -8.86 31.83
N ARG A 104 -5.14 -9.36 32.21
CA ARG A 104 -3.90 -9.08 31.47
C ARG A 104 -3.99 -9.59 30.04
N LEU A 105 -4.51 -10.79 29.82
CA LEU A 105 -4.64 -11.35 28.48
C LEU A 105 -5.62 -10.54 27.63
N HIS A 106 -6.78 -10.17 28.19
CA HIS A 106 -7.76 -9.31 27.52
C HIS A 106 -7.12 -7.98 27.08
N SER A 107 -6.48 -7.28 28.03
CA SER A 107 -5.80 -6.01 27.75
C SER A 107 -4.75 -6.17 26.64
N ASN A 108 -3.92 -7.21 26.71
CA ASN A 108 -2.92 -7.46 25.67
C ASN A 108 -3.53 -7.74 24.29
N ILE A 109 -4.62 -8.50 24.20
CA ILE A 109 -5.32 -8.75 22.93
C ILE A 109 -5.82 -7.42 22.33
N CYS A 110 -6.49 -6.59 23.13
CA CYS A 110 -7.01 -5.30 22.67
C CYS A 110 -5.89 -4.33 22.27
N THR A 111 -4.85 -4.20 23.09
CA THR A 111 -3.71 -3.32 22.80
C THR A 111 -2.98 -3.76 21.52
N LYS A 112 -2.72 -5.06 21.34
CA LYS A 112 -2.05 -5.55 20.12
C LYS A 112 -2.92 -5.44 18.88
N HIS A 113 -4.22 -5.60 19.00
CA HIS A 113 -5.14 -5.32 17.91
C HIS A 113 -5.10 -3.83 17.52
N LEU A 114 -5.11 -2.91 18.49
CA LEU A 114 -4.98 -1.48 18.23
C LEU A 114 -3.64 -1.13 17.57
N GLU A 115 -2.53 -1.73 18.03
CA GLU A 115 -1.21 -1.57 17.39
C GLU A 115 -1.24 -2.01 15.91
N LEU A 116 -1.93 -3.12 15.59
CA LEU A 116 -2.09 -3.59 14.22
C LEU A 116 -2.95 -2.64 13.37
N GLN A 117 -4.03 -2.08 13.93
CA GLN A 117 -4.85 -1.08 13.23
C GLN A 117 -4.06 0.20 12.92
N VAL A 118 -3.25 0.65 13.87
CA VAL A 118 -2.38 1.82 13.68
C VAL A 118 -1.34 1.55 12.59
N CYS A 119 -0.68 0.38 12.62
CA CYS A 119 0.27 -0.03 11.59
C CYS A 119 -0.38 -0.06 10.20
N LEU A 120 -1.55 -0.69 10.07
CA LEU A 120 -2.30 -0.69 8.82
C LEU A 120 -2.59 0.73 8.33
N ARG A 121 -3.16 1.58 9.17
CA ARG A 121 -3.49 2.96 8.80
C ARG A 121 -2.27 3.74 8.31
N VAL A 122 -1.20 3.75 9.10
CA VAL A 122 0.04 4.48 8.78
C VAL A 122 0.64 3.98 7.47
N ARG A 123 0.75 2.66 7.28
CA ARG A 123 1.28 2.08 6.04
C ARG A 123 0.38 2.32 4.83
N GLY A 124 -0.93 2.36 5.03
CA GLY A 124 -1.88 2.73 3.99
C GLY A 124 -1.70 4.18 3.53
N GLU A 125 -1.59 5.12 4.47
CA GLU A 125 -1.34 6.54 4.19
C GLU A 125 0.03 6.74 3.52
N GLU A 126 1.08 6.10 4.02
CA GLU A 126 2.43 6.12 3.43
C GLU A 126 2.43 5.59 1.99
N PHE A 127 1.75 4.48 1.71
CA PHE A 127 1.61 3.95 0.36
C PHE A 127 0.95 4.97 -0.57
N VAL A 128 -0.21 5.51 -0.18
CA VAL A 128 -0.97 6.47 -1.01
C VAL A 128 -0.15 7.74 -1.28
N THR A 129 0.45 8.32 -0.24
CA THR A 129 1.25 9.56 -0.38
C THR A 129 2.52 9.35 -1.19
N SER A 130 3.26 8.27 -0.97
CA SER A 130 4.49 8.00 -1.71
C SER A 130 4.23 7.56 -3.15
N LEU A 131 3.14 6.84 -3.42
CA LEU A 131 2.71 6.53 -4.79
C LEU A 131 2.25 7.78 -5.55
N ALA A 132 1.53 8.69 -4.89
CA ALA A 132 1.15 9.97 -5.49
C ALA A 132 2.39 10.80 -5.86
N SER A 133 3.38 10.88 -4.97
CA SER A 133 4.65 11.57 -5.25
C SER A 133 5.43 10.91 -6.39
N LEU A 134 5.52 9.58 -6.42
CA LEU A 134 6.15 8.86 -7.54
C LEU A 134 5.42 9.13 -8.86
N THR A 135 4.09 9.14 -8.83
CA THR A 135 3.27 9.43 -10.01
C THR A 135 3.54 10.85 -10.53
N GLU A 136 3.52 11.84 -9.65
CA GLU A 136 3.81 13.24 -10.00
C GLU A 136 5.22 13.39 -10.61
N GLN A 137 6.21 12.72 -10.04
CA GLN A 137 7.57 12.69 -10.60
C GLN A 137 7.57 12.08 -12.01
N LEU A 138 6.93 10.94 -12.22
CA LEU A 138 6.87 10.30 -13.54
C LEU A 138 6.17 11.19 -14.58
N LEU A 139 5.04 11.80 -14.21
CA LEU A 139 4.30 12.71 -15.09
C LEU A 139 5.12 13.97 -15.43
N SER A 140 5.78 14.58 -14.44
CA SER A 140 6.63 15.76 -14.69
C SER A 140 7.84 15.45 -15.58
N GLN A 141 8.43 14.25 -15.50
CA GLN A 141 9.49 13.84 -16.41
C GLN A 141 8.99 13.70 -17.86
N LEU A 142 7.77 13.21 -18.04
CA LEU A 142 7.14 13.08 -19.36
C LEU A 142 6.76 14.46 -19.96
N ASP A 143 6.33 15.41 -19.13
CA ASP A 143 6.05 16.78 -19.57
C ASP A 143 7.30 17.50 -20.11
N ASN A 144 8.46 17.23 -19.50
CA ASN A 144 9.73 17.88 -19.83
C ASN A 144 10.48 17.26 -21.04
N GLN A 145 9.88 16.30 -21.74
CA GLN A 145 10.52 15.71 -22.92
C GLN A 145 10.61 16.72 -24.08
N PRO A 146 11.78 16.83 -24.73
CA PRO A 146 11.94 17.71 -25.89
C PRO A 146 11.08 17.18 -27.03
N ILE A 147 10.17 18.03 -27.53
CA ILE A 147 9.52 17.78 -28.82
C ILE A 147 10.58 18.10 -29.88
N PRO A 148 10.86 17.19 -30.82
CA PRO A 148 11.59 17.60 -32.01
C PRO A 148 10.66 18.56 -32.77
N GLU A 149 10.87 19.88 -32.60
CA GLU A 149 10.35 20.84 -33.55
C GLU A 149 11.02 20.53 -34.88
N VAL A 150 10.33 19.77 -35.74
CA VAL A 150 10.67 19.70 -37.15
C VAL A 150 10.36 21.08 -37.70
N THR A 151 11.31 22.01 -37.59
CA THR A 151 11.19 23.33 -38.18
C THR A 151 11.02 23.12 -39.69
N GLU A 152 9.83 23.47 -40.21
CA GLU A 152 9.43 23.41 -41.64
C GLU A 152 10.40 24.13 -42.59
N ALA A 153 11.43 24.81 -42.09
CA ALA A 153 12.39 25.58 -42.87
C ALA A 153 13.43 24.74 -43.65
N ALA A 154 13.53 23.41 -43.45
CA ALA A 154 14.61 22.62 -44.05
C ALA A 154 14.21 21.64 -45.18
N ALA A 155 12.93 21.31 -45.39
CA ALA A 155 12.54 20.30 -46.40
C ALA A 155 11.12 20.52 -46.97
N PRO A 156 10.98 21.06 -48.21
CA PRO A 156 9.66 21.27 -48.81
C PRO A 156 9.03 20.02 -49.45
N HIS A 157 9.61 18.81 -49.33
CA HIS A 157 9.20 17.66 -50.16
C HIS A 157 9.03 16.30 -49.46
N LEU A 158 8.66 16.27 -48.17
CA LEU A 158 8.24 15.02 -47.51
C LEU A 158 6.90 15.22 -46.78
N ARG A 159 5.85 15.55 -47.54
CA ARG A 159 4.48 15.16 -47.18
C ARG A 159 4.15 13.90 -47.95
N SER A 160 4.43 12.75 -47.33
CA SER A 160 3.85 11.47 -47.71
C SER A 160 3.48 10.75 -46.43
N ASP A 161 2.17 10.69 -46.19
CA ASP A 161 1.44 9.67 -45.47
C ASP A 161 2.20 8.87 -44.40
N VAL A 162 2.43 9.50 -43.25
CA VAL A 162 2.35 8.78 -41.98
C VAL A 162 1.45 9.62 -41.08
N GLY A 163 0.19 9.19 -40.99
CA GLY A 163 -0.75 9.68 -40.00
C GLY A 163 -0.29 9.27 -38.61
N THR A 164 0.71 9.95 -38.05
CA THR A 164 0.92 9.97 -36.62
C THR A 164 -0.19 10.84 -36.05
N VAL A 165 -1.18 10.16 -35.49
CA VAL A 165 -2.27 10.74 -34.71
C VAL A 165 -1.67 11.74 -33.72
N SER A 166 -1.79 13.03 -34.05
CA SER A 166 -1.55 14.13 -33.14
C SER A 166 -2.66 14.11 -32.08
N MET A 167 -2.55 13.21 -31.12
CA MET A 167 -3.42 13.17 -29.95
C MET A 167 -3.04 14.34 -29.05
N GLU A 168 -3.79 15.43 -29.22
CA GLU A 168 -3.99 16.59 -28.34
C GLU A 168 -2.87 16.92 -27.33
N THR A 169 -2.01 17.84 -27.75
CA THR A 169 -1.14 18.69 -26.93
C THR A 169 -1.95 19.70 -26.10
N SER A 170 -2.86 19.22 -25.24
CA SER A 170 -3.61 20.06 -24.31
C SER A 170 -3.27 19.68 -22.86
N SER A 171 -3.29 20.68 -21.99
CA SER A 171 -3.07 20.47 -20.55
C SER A 171 -4.17 19.58 -19.98
N ARG A 172 -3.79 18.67 -19.08
CA ARG A 172 -4.71 17.73 -18.44
C ARG A 172 -4.52 17.71 -16.94
N VAL A 173 -5.63 17.61 -16.21
CA VAL A 173 -5.64 17.41 -14.75
C VAL A 173 -5.90 15.93 -14.46
N TRP A 174 -5.03 15.33 -13.66
CA TRP A 174 -5.10 13.95 -13.21
C TRP A 174 -5.63 13.90 -11.77
N PRO A 175 -6.68 13.11 -11.49
CA PRO A 175 -7.23 13.02 -10.15
C PRO A 175 -6.20 12.42 -9.18
N GLY A 176 -6.25 12.87 -7.93
CA GLY A 176 -5.46 12.29 -6.84
C GLY A 176 -5.94 10.90 -6.44
N ILE A 177 -5.13 10.25 -5.61
CA ILE A 177 -5.39 8.89 -5.12
C ILE A 177 -6.28 8.99 -3.87
N PRO A 178 -7.40 8.23 -3.79
CA PRO A 178 -8.19 8.17 -2.57
C PRO A 178 -7.42 7.47 -1.45
N TYR A 179 -7.53 8.00 -0.23
CA TYR A 179 -6.96 7.32 0.93
C TYR A 179 -7.75 6.05 1.26
N LEU A 180 -7.04 5.03 1.72
CA LEU A 180 -7.63 3.75 2.09
C LEU A 180 -8.62 3.92 3.26
N PRO A 181 -9.68 3.09 3.33
CA PRO A 181 -10.61 3.13 4.44
C PRO A 181 -9.89 2.88 5.76
N ALA A 182 -10.14 3.71 6.77
CA ALA A 182 -9.58 3.47 8.08
C ALA A 182 -10.10 2.14 8.65
N PRO A 183 -9.25 1.28 9.24
CA PRO A 183 -9.71 0.11 9.97
C PRO A 183 -10.69 0.54 11.08
N THR A 184 -11.83 -0.14 11.19
CA THR A 184 -12.89 0.21 12.15
C THR A 184 -12.33 0.21 13.57
N SER A 185 -12.26 1.37 14.22
CA SER A 185 -11.87 1.43 15.62
C SER A 185 -12.86 0.59 16.47
N CYS A 186 -12.39 0.02 17.58
CA CYS A 186 -13.17 -0.90 18.45
C CYS A 186 -14.44 -0.29 19.11
N THR A 187 -14.98 0.81 18.59
CA THR A 187 -16.23 1.42 19.05
C THR A 187 -17.38 0.96 18.14
N PRO A 188 -18.38 0.23 18.66
CA PRO A 188 -19.47 -0.34 17.86
C PRO A 188 -20.45 0.68 17.25
N GLU A 189 -20.18 1.99 17.32
CA GLU A 189 -21.12 3.06 16.96
C GLU A 189 -20.62 4.01 15.86
N SER A 190 -19.43 3.81 15.29
CA SER A 190 -18.99 4.66 14.18
C SER A 190 -19.30 4.02 12.83
N PRO A 191 -20.12 4.65 11.96
CA PRO A 191 -20.33 4.16 10.60
C PRO A 191 -18.99 4.11 9.86
N PRO A 192 -18.83 3.21 8.86
CA PRO A 192 -17.63 3.18 8.04
C PRO A 192 -17.46 4.57 7.43
N THR A 193 -16.43 5.28 7.89
CA THR A 193 -16.18 6.63 7.40
C THR A 193 -15.64 6.45 5.99
N VAL A 194 -16.47 6.73 4.99
CA VAL A 194 -16.02 6.81 3.60
C VAL A 194 -14.98 7.92 3.56
N THR A 195 -13.72 7.55 3.36
CA THR A 195 -12.65 8.53 3.25
C THR A 195 -12.85 9.28 1.93
N THR A 196 -13.43 10.48 2.00
CA THR A 196 -13.54 11.40 0.84
C THR A 196 -12.22 12.12 0.55
N ALA A 197 -11.25 11.99 1.45
CA ALA A 197 -9.93 12.56 1.28
C ALA A 197 -9.18 11.86 0.13
N THR A 198 -8.63 12.66 -0.76
CA THR A 198 -7.78 12.25 -1.87
C THR A 198 -6.47 13.04 -1.79
N THR A 199 -5.40 12.51 -2.36
CA THR A 199 -4.19 13.31 -2.56
C THR A 199 -4.45 14.47 -3.52
N ALA A 200 -3.54 15.44 -3.59
CA ALA A 200 -3.65 16.51 -4.58
C ALA A 200 -3.74 15.96 -6.01
N ALA A 201 -4.53 16.63 -6.84
CA ALA A 201 -4.54 16.38 -8.27
C ALA A 201 -3.25 16.92 -8.90
N THR A 202 -2.78 16.26 -9.95
CA THR A 202 -1.58 16.67 -10.69
C THR A 202 -2.00 17.22 -12.04
N THR A 203 -1.52 18.41 -12.41
CA THR A 203 -1.77 18.98 -13.73
C THR A 203 -0.54 18.82 -14.60
N THR A 204 -0.71 18.25 -15.79
CA THR A 204 0.34 18.16 -16.80
C THR A 204 0.11 19.15 -17.92
N SER A 205 1.20 19.65 -18.50
CA SER A 205 1.16 20.59 -19.62
C SER A 205 0.74 19.90 -20.93
N ARG A 206 0.98 18.58 -21.00
CA ARG A 206 0.69 17.73 -22.15
C ARG A 206 0.02 16.43 -21.70
N CYS A 207 -0.54 15.71 -22.66
CA CYS A 207 -1.06 14.37 -22.47
C CYS A 207 -0.49 13.46 -23.57
N THR A 208 0.32 12.48 -23.18
CA THR A 208 0.92 11.50 -24.11
C THR A 208 0.53 10.08 -23.69
N LEU A 209 0.83 9.08 -24.54
CA LEU A 209 0.62 7.67 -24.20
C LEU A 209 1.40 7.27 -22.93
N GLY A 210 2.59 7.83 -22.72
CA GLY A 210 3.34 7.64 -21.47
C GLY A 210 2.59 8.11 -20.23
N HIS A 211 1.90 9.26 -20.30
CA HIS A 211 1.11 9.79 -19.18
C HIS A 211 -0.07 8.85 -18.86
N LEU A 212 -0.77 8.37 -19.89
CA LEU A 212 -1.86 7.42 -19.73
C LEU A 212 -1.37 6.11 -19.09
N ALA A 213 -0.24 5.58 -19.56
CA ALA A 213 0.34 4.36 -19.01
C ALA A 213 0.73 4.51 -17.54
N VAL A 214 1.33 5.64 -17.13
CA VAL A 214 1.63 5.92 -15.71
C VAL A 214 0.37 5.86 -14.85
N ILE A 215 -0.72 6.48 -15.31
CA ILE A 215 -1.99 6.55 -14.58
C ILE A 215 -2.65 5.19 -14.49
N GLU A 216 -2.66 4.41 -15.58
CA GLU A 216 -3.18 3.04 -15.58
C GLU A 216 -2.41 2.14 -14.61
N GLN A 217 -1.08 2.23 -14.60
CA GLN A 217 -0.24 1.45 -13.69
C GLN A 217 -0.44 1.85 -12.23
N ARG A 218 -0.55 3.16 -11.96
CA ARG A 218 -0.88 3.70 -10.64
C ARG A 218 -2.21 3.14 -10.15
N ASP A 219 -3.27 3.24 -10.95
CA ASP A 219 -4.61 2.80 -10.56
C ASP A 219 -4.68 1.28 -10.35
N ALA A 220 -3.94 0.52 -11.16
CA ALA A 220 -3.80 -0.92 -10.98
C ALA A 220 -3.05 -1.27 -9.68
N ALA A 221 -1.98 -0.54 -9.35
CA ALA A 221 -1.23 -0.73 -8.10
C ALA A 221 -2.07 -0.38 -6.87
N VAL A 222 -2.84 0.73 -6.92
CA VAL A 222 -3.78 1.12 -5.86
C VAL A 222 -4.79 -0.01 -5.60
N LYS A 223 -5.44 -0.53 -6.66
CA LYS A 223 -6.41 -1.62 -6.52
C LYS A 223 -5.81 -2.89 -5.91
N ARG A 224 -4.59 -3.28 -6.31
CA ARG A 224 -3.92 -4.46 -5.74
C ARG A 224 -3.56 -4.24 -4.27
N PHE A 225 -3.07 -3.05 -3.92
CA PHE A 225 -2.74 -2.72 -2.54
C PHE A 225 -4.01 -2.61 -1.66
N GLU A 226 -5.11 -2.07 -2.19
CA GLU A 226 -6.43 -2.05 -1.54
C GLU A 226 -6.93 -3.46 -1.20
N GLN A 227 -6.74 -4.43 -2.11
CA GLN A 227 -7.08 -5.83 -1.87
C GLN A 227 -6.25 -6.42 -0.72
N LEU A 228 -4.93 -6.19 -0.74
CA LEU A 228 -4.04 -6.61 0.35
C LEU A 228 -4.50 -5.99 1.68
N PHE A 229 -4.71 -4.68 1.70
CA PHE A 229 -5.14 -3.92 2.87
C PHE A 229 -6.46 -4.46 3.43
N SER A 230 -7.47 -4.64 2.57
CA SER A 230 -8.79 -5.15 2.96
C SER A 230 -8.70 -6.58 3.52
N SER A 231 -7.86 -7.43 2.92
CA SER A 231 -7.64 -8.78 3.42
C SER A 231 -7.01 -8.79 4.82
N GLU A 232 -6.07 -7.88 5.08
CA GLU A 232 -5.40 -7.75 6.37
C GLU A 232 -6.33 -7.20 7.46
N VAL A 233 -7.19 -6.22 7.12
CA VAL A 233 -8.25 -5.72 8.02
C VAL A 233 -9.22 -6.85 8.39
N SER A 234 -9.69 -7.62 7.41
CA SER A 234 -10.60 -8.75 7.66
C SER A 234 -9.94 -9.82 8.56
N LEU A 235 -8.68 -10.15 8.30
CA LEU A 235 -7.93 -11.11 9.09
C LEU A 235 -7.76 -10.63 10.54
N LEU A 236 -7.48 -9.35 10.72
CA LEU A 236 -7.30 -8.72 12.03
C LEU A 236 -8.57 -8.78 12.88
N ASP A 237 -9.71 -8.39 12.31
CA ASP A 237 -11.00 -8.38 13.02
C ASP A 237 -11.46 -9.80 13.40
N ASN A 238 -11.30 -10.74 12.47
CA ASN A 238 -11.63 -12.14 12.72
C ASN A 238 -10.74 -12.75 13.80
N ASP A 239 -9.43 -12.46 13.80
CA ASP A 239 -8.51 -12.96 14.82
C ASP A 239 -8.85 -12.40 16.20
N GLN A 240 -9.14 -11.10 16.30
CA GLN A 240 -9.53 -10.47 17.56
C GLN A 240 -10.83 -11.08 18.10
N ARG A 241 -11.88 -11.17 17.26
CA ARG A 241 -13.18 -11.74 17.66
C ARG A 241 -13.02 -13.17 18.16
N ARG A 242 -12.25 -13.99 17.45
CA ARG A 242 -11.96 -15.37 17.87
C ARG A 242 -11.28 -15.40 19.24
N ARG A 243 -10.21 -14.64 19.43
CA ARG A 243 -9.43 -14.64 20.70
C ARG A 243 -10.24 -14.15 21.89
N LEU A 244 -11.04 -13.09 21.70
CA LEU A 244 -11.91 -12.57 22.76
C LEU A 244 -13.02 -13.57 23.11
N SER A 245 -13.58 -14.27 22.11
CA SER A 245 -14.56 -15.34 22.33
C SER A 245 -13.96 -16.50 23.13
N GLU A 246 -12.78 -17.00 22.72
CA GLU A 246 -12.06 -18.06 23.44
C GLU A 246 -11.76 -17.67 24.91
N LEU A 247 -11.33 -16.42 25.13
CA LEU A 247 -11.09 -15.90 26.46
C LEU A 247 -12.40 -15.83 27.27
N GLN A 248 -13.49 -15.37 26.68
CA GLN A 248 -14.78 -15.25 27.36
C GLN A 248 -15.34 -16.62 27.75
N ILE A 249 -15.26 -17.61 26.86
CA ILE A 249 -15.62 -19.01 27.14
C ILE A 249 -14.81 -19.54 28.32
N TRP A 250 -13.51 -19.22 28.37
CA TRP A 250 -12.69 -19.64 29.49
C TRP A 250 -13.07 -18.93 30.80
N ILE A 251 -13.35 -17.63 30.76
CA ILE A 251 -13.79 -16.85 31.93
C ILE A 251 -15.07 -17.46 32.53
N THR A 252 -16.06 -17.79 31.70
CA THR A 252 -17.32 -18.37 32.17
C THR A 252 -17.11 -19.76 32.75
N HIS A 253 -16.35 -20.61 32.08
CA HIS A 253 -16.00 -21.95 32.58
C HIS A 253 -15.27 -21.87 33.92
N TRP A 254 -14.27 -21.00 34.07
CA TRP A 254 -13.53 -20.85 35.32
C TRP A 254 -14.45 -20.40 36.47
N ARG A 255 -15.34 -19.43 36.23
CA ARG A 255 -16.30 -18.98 37.25
C ARG A 255 -17.23 -20.10 37.71
N GLN A 256 -17.70 -20.93 36.78
CA GLN A 256 -18.53 -22.10 37.11
C GLN A 256 -17.76 -23.09 37.99
N GLN A 257 -16.52 -23.41 37.63
CA GLN A 257 -15.68 -24.32 38.41
C GLN A 257 -15.44 -23.83 39.84
N ILE A 258 -15.11 -22.54 40.00
CA ILE A 258 -14.95 -21.95 41.35
C ILE A 258 -16.27 -21.99 42.12
N HIS A 259 -17.39 -21.63 41.49
CA HIS A 259 -18.69 -21.67 42.13
C HIS A 259 -19.08 -23.08 42.59
N THR A 260 -18.84 -24.12 41.78
CA THR A 260 -19.08 -25.50 42.19
C THR A 260 -18.25 -25.85 43.42
N LEU A 261 -16.93 -25.59 43.39
CA LEU A 261 -16.03 -25.93 44.48
C LEU A 261 -16.35 -25.21 45.80
N THR A 262 -16.85 -23.97 45.74
CA THR A 262 -17.25 -23.22 46.95
C THR A 262 -18.60 -23.66 47.52
N HIS A 263 -19.44 -24.39 46.76
CA HIS A 263 -20.78 -24.83 47.20
C HIS A 263 -20.89 -26.36 47.39
N THR A 264 -19.80 -27.10 47.14
CA THR A 264 -19.70 -28.55 47.37
C THR A 264 -19.00 -28.92 48.69
N HIS A 265 -18.67 -27.93 49.52
CA HIS A 265 -18.23 -28.08 50.93
C HIS A 265 -19.27 -27.47 51.85
#